data_AF-A0A2J8W2T5-F1
#
_entry.id   AF-A0A2J8W2T5-F1
#
_cell.length_a   1.000
_cell.length_b   1.000
_cell.length_c   1.000
_cell.angle_alpha   90.00
_cell.angle_beta   90.00
_cell.angle_gamma   90.00
#
_symmetry.space_group_name_H-M   'P 1'
#
loop_
_entity.id
_entity.type
_entity.pdbx_description
1 polymer ?
#
loop_
_entity_poly.entity_id
_entity_poly.type
_entity_poly.pdbx_seq_one_letter_code
_entity_poly.pdbx_strand_id
1 'polypeptide(L)' 'MVTFSENHGVVIQPAYKDKINITQLGLQNSTITFWNITLEDEGCYMCLFNTFGFGKISGTACLTVYAHSIPSLQIL' A
#
# COMPACT_ATOMS: atom_id res chain seq x y z
N MET A 1 4.55 -6.61 4.32
CA MET A 1 5.11 -6.41 2.98
C MET A 1 4.24 -7.09 1.94
N VAL A 2 4.17 -6.51 0.75
CA VAL A 2 3.46 -7.04 -0.41
C VAL A 2 4.48 -7.10 -1.55
N THR A 3 4.60 -8.25 -2.22
CA THR A 3 5.60 -8.46 -3.28
C THR A 3 5.01 -9.10 -4.51
N PHE A 4 5.59 -8.79 -5.65
CA PHE A 4 5.30 -9.44 -6.93
C PHE A 4 6.60 -9.89 -7.60
N SER A 5 6.55 -11.05 -8.24
CA SER A 5 7.56 -11.50 -9.20
C SER A 5 6.88 -12.34 -10.27
N GLU A 6 7.47 -12.42 -11.46
CA GLU A 6 6.94 -13.25 -12.55
C GLU A 6 6.91 -14.75 -12.17
N ASN A 7 7.92 -15.20 -11.42
CA ASN A 7 8.06 -16.62 -11.08
C ASN A 7 7.17 -17.09 -9.92
N HIS A 8 6.87 -16.21 -8.97
CA HIS A 8 6.11 -16.57 -7.75
C HIS A 8 4.75 -15.86 -7.65
N GLY A 9 4.43 -14.96 -8.59
CA GLY A 9 3.23 -14.15 -8.54
C GLY A 9 3.23 -13.19 -7.33
N VAL A 10 2.03 -12.93 -6.84
CA VAL A 10 1.77 -12.00 -5.72
C VAL A 10 1.87 -12.74 -4.37
N VAL A 11 2.60 -12.15 -3.43
CA VAL A 11 2.66 -12.60 -2.04
C VAL A 11 2.29 -11.43 -1.13
N ILE A 12 1.24 -11.61 -0.32
CA ILE A 12 0.74 -10.62 0.63
C ILE A 12 0.98 -11.16 2.04
N GLN A 13 1.74 -10.43 2.85
CA GLN A 13 1.92 -10.82 4.26
C GLN A 13 0.60 -10.71 5.04
N PRO A 14 0.38 -11.55 6.06
CA PRO A 14 -0.88 -11.61 6.81
C PRO A 14 -1.39 -10.26 7.32
N ALA A 15 -0.50 -9.38 7.80
CA ALA A 15 -0.85 -8.05 8.31
C ALA A 15 -1.51 -7.12 7.27
N TYR A 16 -1.31 -7.40 5.97
CA TYR A 16 -1.85 -6.60 4.87
C TYR A 16 -2.90 -7.35 4.05
N LYS A 17 -3.23 -8.58 4.46
CA LYS A 17 -4.25 -9.40 3.80
C LYS A 17 -5.58 -8.66 3.87
N ASP A 18 -6.30 -8.65 2.75
CA ASP A 18 -7.61 -8.01 2.57
C ASP A 18 -7.63 -6.47 2.74
N LYS A 19 -6.51 -5.85 3.11
CA LYS A 19 -6.32 -4.39 3.19
C LYS A 19 -5.71 -3.78 1.92
N ILE A 20 -4.72 -4.47 1.34
CA ILE A 20 -3.94 -4.01 0.19
C ILE A 20 -4.00 -5.04 -0.93
N ASN A 21 -4.06 -4.58 -2.17
CA ASN A 21 -3.87 -5.42 -3.34
C ASN A 21 -2.87 -4.79 -4.33
N ILE A 22 -2.19 -5.61 -5.13
CA ILE A 22 -1.39 -5.12 -6.26
C ILE A 22 -2.29 -5.11 -7.49
N THR A 23 -2.67 -3.93 -7.95
CA THR A 23 -3.62 -3.75 -9.06
C THR A 23 -2.94 -3.67 -10.42
N GLN A 24 -1.65 -3.36 -10.44
CA GLN A 24 -0.82 -3.44 -11.64
C GLN A 24 0.44 -4.27 -11.35
N LEU A 25 0.58 -5.39 -12.06
CA LEU A 25 1.67 -6.35 -11.91
C LEU A 25 2.71 -6.11 -13.00
N GLY A 26 3.74 -5.32 -12.71
CA GLY A 26 4.78 -5.04 -13.69
C GLY A 26 6.14 -4.75 -13.05
N LEU A 27 7.20 -5.28 -13.64
CA LEU A 27 8.57 -5.10 -13.14
C LEU A 27 9.12 -3.68 -13.37
N GLN A 28 8.55 -2.92 -14.29
CA GLN A 28 8.89 -1.51 -14.52
C GLN A 28 7.87 -0.55 -13.90
N ASN A 29 6.64 -0.99 -13.73
CA ASN A 29 5.56 -0.20 -13.14
C ASN A 29 4.64 -1.14 -12.36
N SER A 30 4.52 -0.89 -11.06
CA SER A 30 3.64 -1.63 -10.15
C SER A 30 2.78 -0.64 -9.37
N THR A 31 1.50 -0.96 -9.20
CA THR A 31 0.56 -0.15 -8.43
C THR A 31 0.00 -0.98 -7.29
N ILE A 32 0.04 -0.44 -6.08
CA ILE A 32 -0.67 -0.98 -4.92
C ILE A 32 -1.90 -0.12 -4.64
N THR A 33 -2.98 -0.76 -4.22
CA THR A 33 -4.23 -0.11 -3.86
C THR A 33 -4.65 -0.54 -2.48
N PHE A 34 -4.96 0.45 -1.64
CA PHE A 34 -5.53 0.27 -0.32
C PHE A 34 -7.05 0.35 -0.45
N TRP A 35 -7.76 -0.62 0.14
CA TRP A 35 -9.22 -0.63 0.18
C TRP A 35 -9.69 -0.36 1.61
N ASN A 36 -10.73 0.46 1.77
CA ASN A 36 -11.31 0.80 3.07
C ASN A 36 -10.28 1.30 4.11
N ILE A 37 -9.57 2.38 3.76
CA ILE A 37 -8.53 2.97 4.61
C ILE A 37 -9.07 3.43 5.96
N THR A 38 -8.27 3.22 7.00
CA THR A 38 -8.49 3.70 8.36
C THR A 38 -7.36 4.64 8.80
N LEU A 39 -7.52 5.32 9.93
CA LEU A 39 -6.45 6.15 10.51
C LEU A 39 -5.18 5.34 10.85
N GLU A 40 -5.32 4.04 11.13
CA GLU A 40 -4.18 3.15 11.43
C GLU A 40 -3.31 2.87 10.19
N ASP A 41 -3.85 3.09 8.98
CA ASP A 41 -3.12 2.88 7.74
C ASP A 41 -2.33 4.15 7.33
N GLU A 42 -2.39 5.25 8.08
CA GLU A 42 -1.56 6.43 7.87
C GLU A 42 -0.06 6.10 8.03
N GLY A 43 0.76 6.60 7.11
CA GLY A 43 2.21 6.38 7.18
C GLY A 43 2.91 6.51 5.84
N CYS A 44 4.24 6.38 5.88
CA CYS A 44 5.07 6.36 4.67
C CYS A 44 5.37 4.93 4.25
N TYR A 45 4.98 4.62 3.01
CA TYR A 45 5.12 3.32 2.37
C TYR A 45 6.28 3.36 1.39
N MET A 46 7.17 2.39 1.49
CA MET A 46 8.33 2.26 0.61
C MET A 46 8.06 1.19 -0.44
N CYS A 47 8.23 1.55 -1.71
CA CYS A 47 8.28 0.63 -2.83
C CYS A 47 9.74 0.35 -3.20
N LEU A 48 10.05 -0.90 -3.51
CA LEU A 48 11.41 -1.33 -3.84
C LEU A 48 11.40 -2.28 -5.04
N PHE A 49 12.16 -1.93 -6.07
CA PHE A 49 12.43 -2.76 -7.24
C PHE A 49 13.84 -3.35 -7.12
N ASN A 50 13.95 -4.67 -7.24
CA ASN A 50 15.24 -5.34 -7.34
C ASN A 50 15.63 -5.41 -8.83
N THR A 51 16.71 -4.74 -9.21
CA THR A 51 17.20 -4.67 -10.59
C THR A 51 18.58 -5.34 -10.68
N PHE A 52 18.65 -6.49 -11.36
CA PHE A 52 19.91 -7.21 -11.53
C PHE A 52 20.95 -6.32 -12.25
N GLY A 53 22.17 -6.25 -11.72
CA GLY A 53 23.25 -5.41 -12.25
C GLY A 53 23.21 -3.92 -11.82
N PHE A 54 22.04 -3.40 -11.41
CA PHE A 54 21.88 -2.00 -10.99
C PHE A 54 21.53 -1.84 -9.50
N GLY A 55 21.24 -2.93 -8.80
CA GLY A 55 20.99 -2.95 -7.37
C GLY A 55 19.51 -2.80 -7.04
N LYS A 56 19.19 -1.94 -6.07
CA LYS A 56 17.82 -1.73 -5.61
C LYS A 56 17.43 -0.29 -5.89
N ILE A 57 16.27 -0.10 -6.52
CA ILE A 57 15.68 1.21 -6.74
C ILE A 57 14.48 1.33 -5.81
N SER A 58 14.44 2.39 -5.00
CA SER A 58 13.36 2.62 -4.04
C SER A 58 12.69 3.96 -4.23
N GLY A 59 11.40 4.02 -3.90
CA GLY A 59 10.64 5.25 -3.77
C GLY A 59 9.76 5.18 -2.53
N THR A 60 9.47 6.34 -1.94
CA THR A 60 8.63 6.45 -0.74
C THR A 60 7.43 7.33 -1.07
N ALA A 61 6.24 6.86 -0.69
CA ALA A 61 5.00 7.62 -0.76
C ALA A 61 4.36 7.66 0.62
N CYS A 62 3.95 8.85 1.08
CA CYS A 62 3.28 9.00 2.36
C CYS A 62 1.77 9.18 2.18
N LEU A 63 1.01 8.37 2.91
CA LEU A 63 -0.44 8.40 2.97
C LEU A 63 -0.83 9.13 4.25
N THR A 64 -1.66 10.17 4.10
CA THR A 64 -2.26 10.91 5.22
C THR A 64 -3.76 10.71 5.18
N VAL A 65 -4.37 10.38 6.33
CA VAL A 65 -5.79 10.00 6.41
C VAL A 65 -6.51 10.98 7.33
N TYR A 66 -7.61 11.56 6.85
CA TYR A 66 -8.43 12.47 7.63
C TYR A 66 -9.76 11.80 7.99
N ALA A 67 -10.08 11.78 9.28
CA ALA A 67 -11.40 11.37 9.75
C ALA A 67 -12.32 12.59 9.85
N HIS A 68 -13.50 12.52 9.23
CA HIS A 68 -14.53 13.53 9.42
C HIS A 68 -15.43 13.11 10.57
N SER A 69 -15.29 13.72 11.73
CA SER A 69 -16.25 13.58 12.81
C SER A 69 -17.51 14.36 12.43
N ILE A 70 -18.61 13.66 12.12
CA ILE A 70 -19.93 14.30 12.08
C ILE A 70 -20.21 14.77 13.52
N PRO A 71 -20.36 16.07 13.79
CA PRO A 71 -20.82 16.49 15.11
C PRO A 71 -22.20 15.88 15.30
N SER A 72 -22.34 15.00 16.29
CA SER A 72 -23.64 14.51 16.70
C SER A 72 -24.51 15.72 17.00
N LEU A 73 -25.61 15.87 16.27
CA LEU A 73 -26.62 16.89 16.55
C LEU A 73 -27.21 16.53 17.92
N GLN A 74 -26.62 17.08 18.98
CA GLN A 74 -27.13 16.93 20.33
C GLN A 74 -28.30 17.90 20.43
N ILE A 75 -29.47 17.47 19.96
CA ILE A 75 -30.74 18.16 20.21
C ILE A 75 -30.97 18.03 21.71
N LEU A 76 -30.70 19.12 22.43
CA LEU A 76 -31.18 19.35 23.79
C LEU A 76 -32.59 19.93 23.72
#